data_AF-A0A955EXL2-F1
#
_entry.id   AF-A0A955EXL2-F1
#
_cell.length_a   1.000
_cell.length_b   1.000
_cell.length_c   1.000
_cell.angle_alpha   90.00
_cell.angle_beta   90.00
_cell.angle_gamma   90.00
#
_symmetry.space_group_name_H-M   'P 1'
#
loop_
_entity.id
_entity.type
_entity.pdbx_description
1 polymer ?
#
loop_
_entity_poly.entity_id
_entity_poly.type
_entity_poly.pdbx_seq_one_letter_code
_entity_poly.pdbx_strand_id
1 'polypeptide(L)'
;MGVVPSIEQVRAGQLPHFGQSIEAAHAMRGLVAPDGPIVAGIWYGSTVYGQATLLSDLDVRLFYQPNREQDAIDQYQSCLSDLQAAGNYTPVEAHLSDTVIRRFLPGDLQYTEHLLRTIRDKPEWALGQPEQYLPIQAVTPEAILTDAFGFIESKWQKFAKVEAYDQVDYKVMQRALELPTAIGRKVFSVLRLTDGTDFDTVDKRSMRQKAVQYLEGAVMAGVSGAIPTLRAHSLLLAAERECANSIESIVYDQGSPDCYEAWLKYRYPVVVRQARVYASGWRRILDSIVDDVLH
;
A
#
# COMPACT_ATOMS: atom_id res chain seq x y z
N MET A 1 -5.88 2.95 4.47
CA MET A 1 -6.47 3.21 3.15
C MET A 1 -6.05 2.18 2.15
N GLY A 2 -6.99 1.84 1.28
CA GLY A 2 -6.78 1.52 -0.13
C GLY A 2 -7.33 2.66 -1.01
N VAL A 3 -8.26 2.35 -1.91
CA VAL A 3 -8.67 3.18 -3.05
C VAL A 3 -9.45 4.46 -2.70
N VAL A 4 -9.08 5.54 -3.39
CA VAL A 4 -9.89 6.78 -3.49
C VAL A 4 -10.72 6.69 -4.76
N PRO A 5 -12.06 6.51 -4.68
CA PRO A 5 -12.90 6.36 -5.86
C PRO A 5 -12.99 7.68 -6.65
N SER A 6 -13.08 7.56 -7.97
CA SER A 6 -13.41 8.70 -8.83
C SER A 6 -14.83 9.19 -8.59
N ILE A 7 -15.12 10.45 -8.96
CA ILE A 7 -16.47 10.99 -8.81
C ILE A 7 -17.47 10.26 -9.73
N GLU A 8 -17.01 9.78 -10.88
CA GLU A 8 -17.80 8.98 -11.82
C GLU A 8 -18.21 7.65 -11.18
N GLN A 9 -17.28 6.96 -10.51
CA GLN A 9 -17.59 5.72 -9.78
C GLN A 9 -18.60 5.97 -8.66
N VAL A 10 -18.41 7.04 -7.89
CA VAL A 10 -19.34 7.44 -6.81
C VAL A 10 -20.74 7.70 -7.38
N ARG A 11 -20.86 8.50 -8.44
CA ARG A 11 -22.14 8.84 -9.08
C ARG A 11 -22.82 7.63 -9.72
N ALA A 12 -22.05 6.67 -10.22
CA ALA A 12 -22.55 5.42 -10.78
C ALA A 12 -22.92 4.38 -9.70
N GLY A 13 -22.72 4.68 -8.41
CA GLY A 13 -22.93 3.72 -7.32
C GLY A 13 -21.94 2.56 -7.33
N GLN A 14 -20.81 2.70 -8.03
CA GLN A 14 -19.75 1.69 -8.15
C GLN A 14 -18.78 1.79 -6.98
N LEU A 15 -19.32 1.63 -5.77
CA LEU A 15 -18.57 1.70 -4.53
C LEU A 15 -18.53 0.32 -3.86
N PRO A 16 -17.39 -0.08 -3.26
CA PRO A 16 -17.33 -1.33 -2.53
C PRO A 16 -18.28 -1.30 -1.33
N HIS A 17 -18.81 -2.46 -0.96
CA HIS A 17 -19.54 -2.68 0.29
C HIS A 17 -18.73 -3.53 1.27
N PHE A 18 -19.06 -3.44 2.56
CA PHE A 18 -18.42 -4.26 3.59
C PHE A 18 -18.57 -5.75 3.26
N GLY A 19 -17.47 -6.51 3.32
CA GLY A 19 -17.43 -7.94 3.01
C GLY A 19 -17.14 -8.27 1.54
N GLN A 20 -17.31 -7.34 0.60
CA GLN A 20 -17.04 -7.61 -0.83
C GLN A 20 -15.57 -7.95 -1.11
N SER A 21 -14.63 -7.45 -0.30
CA SER A 21 -13.22 -7.82 -0.43
C SER A 21 -12.94 -9.27 -0.05
N ILE A 22 -13.71 -9.83 0.88
CA ILE A 22 -13.64 -11.24 1.27
C ILE A 22 -14.23 -12.11 0.16
N GLU A 23 -15.37 -11.71 -0.40
CA GLU A 23 -15.98 -12.39 -1.55
C GLU A 23 -15.06 -12.39 -2.77
N ALA A 24 -14.47 -11.23 -3.10
CA ALA A 24 -13.51 -11.11 -4.18
C ALA A 24 -12.28 -11.99 -3.94
N ALA A 25 -11.77 -12.02 -2.71
CA ALA A 25 -10.65 -12.90 -2.38
C ALA A 25 -11.02 -14.39 -2.51
N HIS A 26 -12.21 -14.81 -2.08
CA HIS A 26 -12.66 -16.19 -2.25
C HIS A 26 -12.81 -16.58 -3.72
N ALA A 27 -13.37 -15.71 -4.56
CA ALA A 27 -13.47 -15.95 -6.00
C ALA A 27 -12.06 -16.11 -6.61
N MET A 28 -11.13 -15.22 -6.26
CA MET A 28 -9.75 -15.28 -6.75
C MET A 28 -8.96 -16.48 -6.26
N ARG A 29 -9.25 -16.97 -5.05
CA ARG A 29 -8.66 -18.22 -4.55
C ARG A 29 -9.03 -19.41 -5.42
N GLY A 30 -10.22 -19.39 -6.01
CA GLY A 30 -10.67 -20.40 -6.98
C GLY A 30 -9.85 -20.45 -8.27
N LEU A 31 -9.00 -19.44 -8.52
CA LEU A 31 -8.10 -19.43 -9.69
C LEU A 31 -6.86 -20.33 -9.48
N VAL A 32 -6.49 -20.61 -8.23
CA VAL A 32 -5.30 -21.38 -7.90
C VAL A 32 -5.58 -22.87 -8.03
N ALA A 33 -4.91 -23.53 -8.96
CA ALA A 33 -5.01 -24.97 -9.18
C ALA A 33 -3.62 -25.57 -9.51
N PRO A 34 -3.27 -26.77 -8.99
CA PRO A 34 -1.96 -27.39 -9.24
C PRO A 34 -1.60 -27.51 -10.73
N ASP A 35 -2.59 -27.86 -11.56
CA ASP A 35 -2.44 -28.04 -13.01
C ASP A 35 -2.96 -26.83 -13.83
N GLY A 36 -3.40 -25.77 -13.14
CA GLY A 36 -3.90 -24.54 -13.77
C GLY A 36 -2.78 -23.59 -14.18
N PRO A 37 -3.08 -22.51 -14.93
CA PRO A 37 -2.08 -21.52 -15.28
C PRO A 37 -1.60 -20.74 -14.03
N ILE A 38 -2.44 -20.59 -13.00
CA ILE A 38 -2.09 -20.01 -11.70
C ILE A 38 -1.94 -21.14 -10.67
N VAL A 39 -0.76 -21.29 -10.07
CA VAL A 39 -0.40 -22.44 -9.21
C VAL A 39 -0.26 -22.08 -7.74
N ALA A 40 -0.03 -20.81 -7.42
CA ALA A 40 0.03 -20.35 -6.04
C ALA A 40 -0.47 -18.91 -5.92
N GLY A 41 -0.86 -18.53 -4.71
CA GLY A 41 -1.35 -17.19 -4.43
C GLY A 41 -1.15 -16.78 -2.97
N ILE A 42 -0.88 -15.49 -2.76
CA ILE A 42 -0.89 -14.84 -1.45
C ILE A 42 -1.86 -13.67 -1.53
N TRP A 43 -2.79 -13.61 -0.60
CA TRP A 43 -3.61 -12.43 -0.35
C TRP A 43 -3.00 -11.70 0.85
N TYR A 44 -2.92 -10.38 0.80
CA TYR A 44 -2.33 -9.55 1.87
C TYR A 44 -3.01 -8.17 1.92
N GLY A 45 -2.61 -7.33 2.87
CA GLY A 45 -3.24 -6.02 3.10
C GLY A 45 -4.45 -6.06 4.02
N SER A 46 -5.31 -5.03 3.96
CA SER A 46 -6.37 -4.80 4.97
C SER A 46 -7.39 -5.92 5.11
N THR A 47 -7.62 -6.68 4.03
CA THR A 47 -8.52 -7.84 4.01
C THR A 47 -8.05 -8.96 4.94
N VAL A 48 -6.73 -9.21 4.96
CA VAL A 48 -6.11 -10.31 5.70
C VAL A 48 -5.99 -9.99 7.19
N TYR A 49 -5.93 -8.71 7.52
CA TYR A 49 -5.84 -8.23 8.90
C TYR A 49 -7.21 -8.03 9.56
N GLY A 50 -8.30 -8.38 8.88
CA GLY A 50 -9.67 -8.22 9.40
C GLY A 50 -10.03 -6.76 9.66
N GLN A 51 -9.38 -5.83 8.97
CA GLN A 51 -9.56 -4.38 9.10
C GLN A 51 -10.01 -3.75 7.78
N ALA A 52 -10.62 -4.53 6.89
CA ALA A 52 -11.11 -4.01 5.63
C ALA A 52 -12.19 -2.94 5.87
N THR A 53 -12.00 -1.77 5.26
CA THR A 53 -13.02 -0.71 5.19
C THR A 53 -13.59 -0.65 3.78
N LEU A 54 -14.60 0.19 3.55
CA LEU A 54 -15.14 0.40 2.18
C LEU A 54 -14.07 0.88 1.19
N LEU A 55 -13.04 1.55 1.69
CA LEU A 55 -11.93 2.05 0.89
C LEU A 55 -10.75 1.09 0.86
N SER A 56 -10.88 -0.13 1.37
CA SER A 56 -9.81 -1.11 1.29
C SER A 56 -9.73 -1.69 -0.12
N ASP A 57 -8.51 -1.71 -0.66
CA ASP A 57 -8.13 -2.57 -1.76
C ASP A 57 -7.93 -4.01 -1.27
N LEU A 58 -8.02 -4.94 -2.22
CA LEU A 58 -7.55 -6.30 -2.08
C LEU A 58 -6.22 -6.44 -2.81
N ASP A 59 -5.14 -6.64 -2.07
CA ASP A 59 -3.83 -6.91 -2.66
C ASP A 59 -3.63 -8.42 -2.84
N VAL A 60 -3.23 -8.84 -4.05
CA VAL A 60 -2.98 -10.25 -4.36
C VAL A 60 -1.65 -10.43 -5.11
N ARG A 61 -0.91 -11.47 -4.76
CA ARG A 61 0.28 -11.92 -5.47
C ARG A 61 -0.03 -13.31 -6.01
N LEU A 62 -0.09 -13.43 -7.33
CA LEU A 62 -0.40 -14.69 -8.00
C LEU A 62 0.84 -15.17 -8.75
N PHE A 63 1.09 -16.47 -8.65
CA PHE A 63 2.22 -17.15 -9.25
C PHE A 63 1.71 -18.08 -10.34
N TYR A 64 2.26 -17.95 -11.54
CA TYR A 64 1.82 -18.70 -12.70
C TYR A 64 2.89 -19.66 -13.24
N GLN A 65 2.43 -20.70 -13.92
CA GLN A 65 3.32 -21.68 -14.53
C GLN A 65 4.18 -21.05 -15.63
N PRO A 66 5.44 -21.48 -15.79
CA PRO A 66 6.29 -21.02 -16.88
C PRO A 66 5.62 -21.10 -18.25
N ASN A 67 5.71 -20.00 -19.02
CA ASN A 67 5.10 -19.86 -20.35
C ASN A 67 3.56 -19.88 -20.37
N ARG A 68 2.89 -19.72 -19.22
CA ARG A 68 1.41 -19.61 -19.11
C ARG A 68 0.95 -18.22 -18.65
N GLU A 69 1.79 -17.21 -18.83
CA GLU A 69 1.51 -15.82 -18.40
C GLU A 69 0.21 -15.28 -18.97
N GLN A 70 0.01 -15.42 -20.28
CA GLN A 70 -1.18 -14.90 -20.94
C GLN A 70 -2.44 -15.60 -20.43
N ASP A 71 -2.41 -16.93 -20.31
CA ASP A 71 -3.53 -17.71 -19.75
C ASP A 71 -3.87 -17.27 -18.31
N ALA A 72 -2.86 -16.99 -17.48
CA ALA A 72 -3.05 -16.51 -16.12
C ALA A 72 -3.65 -15.09 -16.09
N ILE A 73 -3.19 -14.21 -16.98
CA ILE A 73 -3.75 -12.86 -17.16
C ILE A 73 -5.22 -12.96 -17.57
N ASP A 74 -5.52 -13.78 -18.58
CA ASP A 74 -6.87 -13.94 -19.12
C ASP A 74 -7.81 -14.52 -18.06
N GLN A 75 -7.36 -15.53 -17.32
CA GLN A 75 -8.15 -16.13 -16.23
C GLN A 75 -8.41 -15.13 -15.10
N TYR A 76 -7.41 -14.33 -14.73
CA TYR A 76 -7.56 -13.27 -13.73
C TYR A 76 -8.51 -12.16 -14.19
N GLN A 77 -8.38 -11.70 -15.44
CA GLN A 77 -9.25 -10.67 -16.02
C GLN A 77 -10.70 -11.16 -16.17
N SER A 78 -10.90 -12.43 -16.51
CA SER A 78 -12.22 -13.06 -16.52
C SER A 78 -12.84 -13.03 -15.12
N CYS A 79 -12.09 -13.44 -14.09
CA CYS A 79 -12.55 -13.41 -12.70
C CYS A 79 -12.94 -11.99 -12.24
N LEU A 80 -12.14 -10.98 -12.58
CA LEU A 80 -12.47 -9.57 -12.31
C LEU A 80 -13.76 -9.13 -13.02
N SER A 81 -13.92 -9.53 -14.28
CA SER A 81 -15.10 -9.19 -15.08
C SER A 81 -16.37 -9.82 -14.49
N ASP A 82 -16.28 -11.07 -14.04
CA ASP A 82 -17.39 -11.78 -13.39
C ASP A 82 -17.75 -11.14 -12.05
N LEU A 83 -16.76 -10.77 -11.24
CA LEU A 83 -16.97 -10.04 -9.99
C LEU A 83 -17.66 -8.70 -10.24
N GLN A 84 -17.19 -7.94 -11.23
CA GLN A 84 -17.80 -6.65 -11.59
C GLN A 84 -19.23 -6.83 -12.11
N ALA A 85 -19.49 -7.84 -12.95
CA ALA A 85 -20.83 -8.16 -13.44
C ALA A 85 -21.79 -8.58 -12.32
N ALA A 86 -21.27 -9.22 -11.27
CA ALA A 86 -22.01 -9.55 -10.06
C ALA A 86 -22.20 -8.36 -9.09
N GLY A 87 -21.70 -7.17 -9.43
CA GLY A 87 -21.81 -5.96 -8.60
C GLY A 87 -20.78 -5.87 -7.47
N ASN A 88 -19.72 -6.68 -7.51
CA ASN A 88 -18.58 -6.53 -6.61
C ASN A 88 -17.62 -5.49 -7.18
N TYR A 89 -17.55 -4.33 -6.54
CA TYR A 89 -16.72 -3.20 -6.99
C TYR A 89 -15.39 -3.10 -6.24
N THR A 90 -15.01 -4.12 -5.45
CA THR A 90 -13.75 -4.10 -4.70
C THR A 90 -12.58 -3.95 -5.67
N PRO A 91 -11.77 -2.89 -5.53
CA PRO A 91 -10.56 -2.75 -6.32
C PRO A 91 -9.54 -3.81 -5.91
N VAL A 92 -8.96 -4.48 -6.90
CA VAL A 92 -7.93 -5.50 -6.65
C VAL A 92 -6.62 -5.09 -7.31
N GLU A 93 -5.56 -5.01 -6.52
CA GLU A 93 -4.19 -4.83 -7.01
C GLU A 93 -3.53 -6.21 -7.10
N ALA A 94 -3.46 -6.76 -8.32
CA ALA A 94 -2.79 -8.04 -8.57
C ALA A 94 -1.37 -7.84 -9.09
N HIS A 95 -0.45 -8.60 -8.49
CA HIS A 95 0.90 -8.76 -9.00
C HIS A 95 1.05 -10.18 -9.54
N LEU A 96 1.15 -10.29 -10.87
CA LEU A 96 1.36 -11.56 -11.56
C LEU A 96 2.87 -11.79 -11.75
N SER A 97 3.34 -13.01 -11.49
CA SER A 97 4.77 -13.35 -11.61
C SER A 97 5.00 -14.75 -12.18
N ASP A 98 5.85 -14.82 -13.21
CA ASP A 98 6.34 -16.09 -13.75
C ASP A 98 7.22 -16.74 -12.70
N THR A 99 6.92 -17.98 -12.38
CA THR A 99 7.59 -18.68 -11.30
C THR A 99 8.41 -19.84 -11.79
N VAL A 100 9.69 -19.54 -12.08
CA VAL A 100 10.89 -20.30 -11.64
C VAL A 100 12.07 -19.32 -11.78
N ILE A 101 12.48 -18.66 -10.68
CA ILE A 101 13.78 -17.97 -10.57
C ILE A 101 14.12 -17.08 -11.79
N ARG A 102 13.27 -16.13 -12.19
CA ARG A 102 13.74 -15.07 -13.10
C ARG A 102 13.17 -13.69 -12.77
N ARG A 103 14.15 -12.78 -12.79
CA ARG A 103 14.10 -11.32 -12.72
C ARG A 103 13.69 -10.77 -11.36
N PHE A 104 14.73 -10.51 -10.57
CA PHE A 104 14.85 -9.24 -9.86
C PHE A 104 14.09 -8.11 -10.58
N LEU A 105 12.82 -7.87 -10.22
CA LEU A 105 12.54 -6.52 -9.75
C LEU A 105 13.57 -6.32 -8.63
N PRO A 106 14.47 -5.31 -8.68
CA PRO A 106 15.35 -5.01 -7.56
C PRO A 106 14.48 -5.10 -6.30
N GLY A 107 14.68 -6.18 -5.56
CA GLY A 107 13.63 -6.75 -4.76
C GLY A 107 13.31 -5.75 -3.70
N ASP A 108 12.04 -5.36 -3.58
CA ASP A 108 11.57 -4.78 -2.35
C ASP A 108 11.66 -5.89 -1.30
N LEU A 109 12.86 -6.05 -0.71
CA LEU A 109 13.18 -7.14 0.22
C LEU A 109 12.25 -7.11 1.43
N GLN A 110 11.81 -5.90 1.77
CA GLN A 110 10.91 -5.60 2.86
C GLN A 110 9.49 -6.05 2.51
N TYR A 111 9.11 -5.94 1.24
CA TYR A 111 7.89 -6.50 0.72
C TYR A 111 7.91 -8.03 0.67
N THR A 112 9.04 -8.66 0.28
CA THR A 112 9.18 -10.12 0.41
C THR A 112 9.07 -10.58 1.86
N GLU A 113 9.71 -9.87 2.79
CA GLU A 113 9.60 -10.15 4.22
C GLU A 113 8.15 -10.01 4.72
N HIS A 114 7.44 -8.97 4.27
CA HIS A 114 6.01 -8.78 4.55
C HIS A 114 5.15 -9.96 4.06
N LEU A 115 5.41 -10.47 2.86
CA LEU A 115 4.71 -11.62 2.31
C LEU A 115 5.00 -12.90 3.12
N LEU A 116 6.26 -13.15 3.48
CA LEU A 116 6.65 -14.29 4.32
C LEU A 116 6.01 -14.23 5.72
N ARG A 117 5.98 -13.05 6.35
CA ARG A 117 5.27 -12.84 7.62
C ARG A 117 3.77 -13.12 7.47
N THR A 118 3.15 -12.64 6.37
CA THR A 118 1.74 -12.89 6.09
C THR A 118 1.44 -14.38 5.95
N ILE A 119 2.28 -15.16 5.25
CA ILE A 119 2.12 -16.62 5.13
C ILE A 119 2.18 -17.30 6.51
N ARG A 120 3.13 -16.89 7.36
CA ARG A 120 3.33 -17.47 8.70
C ARG A 120 2.18 -17.13 9.65
N ASP A 121 1.76 -15.87 9.68
CA ASP A 121 0.83 -15.35 10.68
C ASP A 121 -0.64 -15.57 10.27
N LYS A 122 -0.88 -15.76 8.96
CA LYS A 122 -2.20 -15.86 8.32
C LYS A 122 -2.20 -16.93 7.21
N PRO A 123 -1.88 -18.20 7.53
CA PRO A 123 -1.70 -19.26 6.54
C PRO A 123 -2.95 -19.53 5.69
N GLU A 124 -4.15 -19.22 6.20
CA GLU A 124 -5.39 -19.34 5.45
C GLU A 124 -5.47 -18.41 4.24
N TRP A 125 -4.63 -17.38 4.15
CA TRP A 125 -4.53 -16.44 3.03
C TRP A 125 -3.38 -16.75 2.07
N ALA A 126 -2.80 -17.94 2.17
CA ALA A 126 -1.78 -18.47 1.26
C ALA A 126 -2.26 -19.81 0.67
N LEU A 127 -2.08 -20.00 -0.64
CA LEU A 127 -2.43 -21.23 -1.35
C LEU A 127 -1.31 -21.67 -2.29
N GLY A 128 -1.07 -22.98 -2.40
CA GLY A 128 -0.12 -23.54 -3.36
C GLY A 128 1.36 -23.39 -3.00
N GLN A 129 1.70 -23.29 -1.71
CA GLN A 129 3.08 -23.12 -1.20
C GLN A 129 3.81 -21.91 -1.83
N PRO A 130 3.22 -20.70 -1.73
CA PRO A 130 3.73 -19.52 -2.41
C PRO A 130 5.16 -19.12 -1.97
N GLU A 131 5.60 -19.51 -0.78
CA GLU A 131 6.94 -19.25 -0.23
C GLU A 131 8.08 -19.80 -1.09
N GLN A 132 7.86 -20.88 -1.84
CA GLN A 132 8.86 -21.49 -2.73
C GLN A 132 9.23 -20.59 -3.92
N TYR A 133 8.38 -19.60 -4.19
CA TYR A 133 8.49 -18.69 -5.32
C TYR A 133 9.02 -17.31 -4.93
N LEU A 134 9.18 -17.04 -3.64
CA LEU A 134 9.69 -15.79 -3.13
C LEU A 134 11.23 -15.79 -3.11
N PRO A 135 11.90 -14.68 -3.45
CA PRO A 135 13.35 -14.61 -3.44
C PRO A 135 13.89 -14.67 -1.99
N ILE A 136 14.66 -15.70 -1.68
CA ILE A 136 15.38 -15.84 -0.41
C ILE A 136 16.82 -15.37 -0.63
N GLN A 137 17.05 -14.05 -0.63
CA GLN A 137 18.41 -13.51 -0.68
C GLN A 137 18.80 -12.86 0.64
N ALA A 138 20.07 -13.02 1.01
CA ALA A 138 20.66 -12.33 2.15
C ALA A 138 20.62 -10.81 1.92
N VAL A 139 20.09 -10.09 2.90
CA VAL A 139 19.89 -8.64 2.82
C VAL A 139 21.04 -7.94 3.50
N THR A 140 21.75 -7.04 2.79
CA THR A 140 22.78 -6.19 3.41
C THR A 140 22.17 -4.86 3.88
N PRO A 141 22.73 -4.22 4.92
CA PRO A 141 22.32 -2.89 5.36
C PRO A 141 22.31 -1.85 4.23
N GLU A 142 23.31 -1.87 3.36
CA GLU A 142 23.46 -0.95 2.22
C GLU A 142 22.31 -1.10 1.21
N ALA A 143 21.86 -2.33 0.97
CA ALA A 143 20.75 -2.60 0.06
C ALA A 143 19.42 -2.05 0.63
N ILE A 144 19.19 -2.21 1.94
CA ILE A 144 18.00 -1.66 2.62
C ILE A 144 18.00 -0.13 2.54
N LEU A 145 19.13 0.51 2.84
CA LEU A 145 19.27 1.96 2.78
C LEU A 145 19.04 2.50 1.35
N THR A 146 19.69 1.89 0.36
CA THR A 146 19.59 2.31 -1.05
C THR A 146 18.14 2.22 -1.54
N ASP A 147 17.44 1.13 -1.21
CA ASP A 147 16.04 0.96 -1.56
C ASP A 147 15.14 1.99 -0.87
N ALA A 148 15.33 2.22 0.44
CA ALA A 148 14.56 3.22 1.17
C ALA A 148 14.77 4.64 0.60
N PHE A 149 16.01 5.03 0.31
CA PHE A 149 16.30 6.32 -0.29
C PHE A 149 15.73 6.47 -1.69
N GLY A 150 15.93 5.47 -2.55
CA GLY A 150 15.39 5.47 -3.92
C GLY A 150 13.87 5.57 -3.93
N PHE A 151 13.19 4.85 -3.02
CA PHE A 151 11.75 4.92 -2.87
C PHE A 151 11.29 6.32 -2.43
N ILE A 152 11.88 6.88 -1.36
CA ILE A 152 11.50 8.19 -0.82
C ILE A 152 11.73 9.29 -1.86
N GLU A 153 12.87 9.27 -2.55
CA GLU A 153 13.22 10.23 -3.61
C GLU A 153 12.21 10.16 -4.76
N SER A 154 11.87 8.95 -5.21
CA SER A 154 10.84 8.73 -6.24
C SER A 154 9.48 9.31 -5.84
N LYS A 155 9.05 9.12 -4.57
CA LYS A 155 7.80 9.71 -4.07
C LYS A 155 7.87 11.23 -4.00
N TRP A 156 8.97 11.80 -3.51
CA TRP A 156 9.16 13.24 -3.46
C TRP A 156 9.07 13.88 -4.84
N GLN A 157 9.79 13.34 -5.83
CA GLN A 157 9.76 13.82 -7.22
C GLN A 157 8.36 13.68 -7.84
N LYS A 158 7.67 12.55 -7.59
CA LYS A 158 6.31 12.33 -8.08
C LYS A 158 5.35 13.42 -7.58
N PHE A 159 5.32 13.71 -6.28
CA PHE A 159 4.41 14.71 -5.75
C PHE A 159 4.83 16.15 -6.10
N ALA A 160 6.13 16.42 -6.25
CA ALA A 160 6.60 17.70 -6.76
C ALA A 160 6.14 17.97 -8.19
N LYS A 161 6.15 16.95 -9.05
CA LYS A 161 5.65 17.05 -10.42
C LYS A 161 4.14 17.27 -10.44
N VAL A 162 3.39 16.53 -9.63
CA VAL A 162 1.92 16.61 -9.68
C VAL A 162 1.36 17.87 -9.02
N GLU A 163 2.06 18.45 -8.05
CA GLU A 163 1.69 19.75 -7.44
C GLU A 163 1.61 20.90 -8.47
N ALA A 164 2.22 20.74 -9.65
CA ALA A 164 2.20 21.72 -10.73
C ALA A 164 0.96 21.63 -11.64
N TYR A 165 0.04 20.68 -11.43
CA TYR A 165 -1.17 20.50 -12.25
C TYR A 165 -2.44 20.86 -11.47
N ASP A 166 -3.42 21.46 -12.16
CA ASP A 166 -4.68 21.94 -11.57
C ASP A 166 -5.82 20.90 -11.53
N GLN A 167 -5.59 19.69 -12.06
CA GLN A 167 -6.61 18.64 -12.13
C GLN A 167 -6.45 17.61 -11.00
N VAL A 168 -7.58 17.17 -10.44
CA VAL A 168 -7.60 16.10 -9.44
C VAL A 168 -7.29 14.77 -10.10
N ASP A 169 -6.15 14.19 -9.78
CA ASP A 169 -5.82 12.80 -10.09
C ASP A 169 -6.09 11.91 -8.87
N TYR A 170 -7.16 11.12 -8.92
CA TYR A 170 -7.59 10.22 -7.84
C TYR A 170 -6.51 9.20 -7.45
N LYS A 171 -5.72 8.69 -8.41
CA LYS A 171 -4.63 7.76 -8.13
C LYS A 171 -3.51 8.47 -7.38
N VAL A 172 -3.21 9.72 -7.72
CA VAL A 172 -2.23 10.52 -6.96
C VAL A 172 -2.76 10.82 -5.57
N MET A 173 -4.03 11.19 -5.42
CA MET A 173 -4.67 11.42 -4.13
C MET A 173 -4.55 10.18 -3.23
N GLN A 174 -4.92 9.01 -3.74
CA GLN A 174 -4.78 7.73 -3.05
C GLN A 174 -3.34 7.51 -2.60
N ARG A 175 -2.36 7.60 -3.52
CA ARG A 175 -0.95 7.35 -3.19
C ARG A 175 -0.37 8.38 -2.21
N ALA A 176 -0.84 9.63 -2.22
CA ALA A 176 -0.46 10.66 -1.27
C ALA A 176 -0.98 10.34 0.14
N LEU A 177 -2.24 9.97 0.21
CA LEU A 177 -2.90 9.59 1.45
C LEU A 177 -2.30 8.30 2.05
N GLU A 178 -1.94 7.30 1.23
CA GLU A 178 -1.29 6.05 1.67
C GLU A 178 0.18 6.22 2.08
N LEU A 179 0.79 7.35 1.73
CA LEU A 179 2.23 7.58 1.87
C LEU A 179 2.78 7.35 3.28
N PRO A 180 2.10 7.72 4.39
CA PRO A 180 2.57 7.43 5.74
C PRO A 180 2.87 5.95 5.98
N THR A 181 1.97 5.09 5.51
CA THR A 181 2.10 3.62 5.59
C THR A 181 3.19 3.14 4.64
N ALA A 182 3.22 3.63 3.41
CA ALA A 182 4.18 3.18 2.40
C ALA A 182 5.64 3.54 2.76
N ILE A 183 5.90 4.77 3.23
CA ILE A 183 7.22 5.16 3.73
C ILE A 183 7.56 4.46 5.04
N GLY A 184 6.59 4.27 5.95
CA GLY A 184 6.82 3.54 7.20
C GLY A 184 7.42 2.15 6.97
N ARG A 185 6.90 1.39 5.99
CA ARG A 185 7.46 0.08 5.61
C ARG A 185 8.94 0.14 5.21
N LYS A 186 9.35 1.19 4.49
CA LYS A 186 10.73 1.40 4.05
C LYS A 186 11.65 1.82 5.19
N VAL A 187 11.21 2.84 5.93
CA VAL A 187 12.01 3.46 6.99
C VAL A 187 12.19 2.52 8.16
N PHE A 188 11.15 1.79 8.59
CA PHE A 188 11.26 0.92 9.75
C PHE A 188 12.19 -0.27 9.53
N SER A 189 12.33 -0.71 8.28
CA SER A 189 13.37 -1.69 7.93
C SER A 189 14.78 -1.12 8.07
N VAL A 190 14.98 0.18 7.82
CA VAL A 190 16.24 0.87 8.12
C VAL A 190 16.43 1.01 9.63
N LEU A 191 15.41 1.48 10.36
CA LEU A 191 15.49 1.68 11.81
C LEU A 191 15.78 0.38 12.57
N ARG A 192 15.23 -0.75 12.12
CA ARG A 192 15.56 -2.06 12.68
C ARG A 192 17.06 -2.36 12.66
N LEU A 193 17.80 -1.83 11.68
CA LEU A 193 19.26 -1.99 11.62
C LEU A 193 19.97 -1.18 12.71
N THR A 194 19.42 -0.04 13.10
CA THR A 194 20.03 0.84 14.12
C THR A 194 19.78 0.38 15.55
N ASP A 195 18.57 -0.06 15.89
CA ASP A 195 18.16 -0.29 17.28
C ASP A 195 17.62 -1.70 17.55
N GLY A 196 17.61 -2.57 16.52
CA GLY A 196 17.09 -3.93 16.62
C GLY A 196 15.58 -4.03 16.84
N THR A 197 14.84 -2.92 16.78
CA THR A 197 13.40 -2.92 17.01
C THR A 197 12.69 -3.67 15.90
N ASP A 198 11.95 -4.72 16.24
CA ASP A 198 11.04 -5.36 15.31
C ASP A 198 9.77 -4.52 15.18
N PHE A 199 9.56 -3.97 13.99
CA PHE A 199 8.36 -3.23 13.67
C PHE A 199 7.36 -4.19 13.04
N ASP A 200 6.14 -4.20 13.58
CA ASP A 200 5.00 -4.82 12.90
C ASP A 200 4.67 -4.00 11.64
N THR A 201 5.22 -4.43 10.51
CA THR A 201 4.98 -3.83 9.19
C THR A 201 3.70 -4.35 8.53
N VAL A 202 3.03 -5.29 9.19
CA VAL A 202 1.83 -5.99 8.74
C VAL A 202 0.61 -5.15 9.14
N ASP A 203 0.53 -4.68 10.40
CA ASP A 203 -0.54 -3.79 10.85
C ASP A 203 -0.31 -2.31 10.49
N LYS A 204 -1.14 -1.77 9.57
CA LYS A 204 -1.13 -0.36 9.16
C LYS A 204 -1.32 0.59 10.37
N ARG A 205 -2.12 0.22 11.37
CA ARG A 205 -2.37 1.04 12.56
C ARG A 205 -1.14 1.09 13.46
N SER A 206 -0.56 -0.07 13.78
CA SER A 206 0.70 -0.18 14.52
C SER A 206 1.81 0.64 13.85
N MET A 207 1.99 0.51 12.53
CA MET A 207 3.00 1.29 11.79
C MET A 207 2.80 2.80 11.94
N ARG A 208 1.55 3.29 11.86
CA ARG A 208 1.26 4.73 12.00
C ARG A 208 1.56 5.22 13.41
N GLN A 209 1.19 4.44 14.43
CA GLN A 209 1.49 4.79 15.82
C GLN A 209 3.00 4.81 16.08
N LYS A 210 3.74 3.82 15.56
CA LYS A 210 5.19 3.77 15.64
C LYS A 210 5.86 4.93 14.91
N ALA A 211 5.32 5.33 13.75
CA ALA A 211 5.85 6.48 13.00
C ALA A 211 5.72 7.77 13.83
N VAL A 212 4.58 7.97 14.48
CA VAL A 212 4.35 9.11 15.37
C VAL A 212 5.34 9.08 16.54
N GLN A 213 5.46 7.95 17.25
CA GLN A 213 6.39 7.79 18.38
C GLN A 213 7.84 8.13 17.98
N TYR A 214 8.29 7.59 16.84
CA TYR A 214 9.64 7.87 16.33
C TYR A 214 9.81 9.35 15.98
N LEU A 215 8.86 9.94 15.24
CA LEU A 215 8.92 11.33 14.85
C LEU A 215 8.89 12.29 16.05
N GLU A 216 8.12 11.97 17.10
CA GLU A 216 8.12 12.72 18.36
C GLU A 216 9.49 12.64 19.05
N GLY A 217 10.09 11.45 19.12
CA GLY A 217 11.45 11.26 19.63
C GLY A 217 12.49 12.06 18.83
N ALA A 218 12.40 12.02 17.50
CA ALA A 218 13.28 12.78 16.61
C ALA A 218 13.10 14.31 16.77
N VAL A 219 11.88 14.78 17.03
CA VAL A 219 11.62 16.19 17.37
C VAL A 219 12.29 16.56 18.69
N MET A 220 12.17 15.72 19.72
CA MET A 220 12.82 15.95 21.02
C MET A 220 14.35 15.96 20.92
N ALA A 221 14.91 15.12 20.04
CA ALA A 221 16.34 15.07 19.76
C ALA A 221 16.85 16.19 18.83
N GLY A 222 15.96 17.06 18.33
CA GLY A 222 16.33 18.17 17.46
C GLY A 222 16.73 17.76 16.04
N VAL A 223 16.29 16.59 15.57
CA VAL A 223 16.62 16.08 14.23
C VAL A 223 16.02 16.99 13.15
N SER A 224 16.85 17.40 12.20
CA SER A 224 16.45 18.28 11.11
C SER A 224 15.33 17.65 10.27
N GLY A 225 14.24 18.40 10.06
CA GLY A 225 13.08 17.94 9.30
C GLY A 225 12.04 17.15 10.11
N ALA A 226 12.30 16.77 11.37
CA ALA A 226 11.34 16.00 12.17
C ALA A 226 10.01 16.73 12.41
N ILE A 227 10.05 18.01 12.79
CA ILE A 227 8.85 18.84 13.04
C ILE A 227 7.92 18.92 11.81
N PRO A 228 8.39 19.34 10.61
CA PRO A 228 7.52 19.40 9.44
C PRO A 228 7.04 18.00 9.01
N THR A 229 7.84 16.95 9.20
CA THR A 229 7.44 15.56 8.90
C THR A 229 6.29 15.09 9.80
N LEU A 230 6.39 15.33 11.11
CA LEU A 230 5.33 14.98 12.07
C LEU A 230 4.03 15.72 11.75
N ARG A 231 4.10 17.02 11.45
CA ARG A 231 2.93 17.81 11.05
C ARG A 231 2.28 17.27 9.78
N ALA A 232 3.09 16.99 8.74
CA ALA A 232 2.60 16.42 7.50
C ALA A 232 1.98 15.03 7.71
N HIS A 233 2.57 14.20 8.56
CA HIS A 233 2.03 12.90 8.96
C HIS A 233 0.61 13.04 9.53
N SER A 234 0.43 13.90 10.54
CA SER A 234 -0.87 14.12 11.18
C SER A 234 -1.92 14.65 10.20
N LEU A 235 -1.54 15.56 9.31
CA LEU A 235 -2.45 16.12 8.30
C LEU A 235 -2.89 15.07 7.27
N LEU A 236 -1.97 14.21 6.82
CA LEU A 236 -2.29 13.12 5.90
C LEU A 236 -3.25 12.10 6.54
N LEU A 237 -3.01 11.74 7.80
CA LEU A 237 -3.91 10.84 8.54
C LEU A 237 -5.28 11.47 8.82
N ALA A 238 -5.35 12.78 9.05
CA ALA A 238 -6.63 13.48 9.18
C ALA A 238 -7.39 13.48 7.85
N ALA A 239 -6.72 13.81 6.75
CA ALA A 239 -7.32 13.80 5.41
C ALA A 239 -7.80 12.41 4.97
N GLU A 240 -7.07 11.34 5.34
CA GLU A 240 -7.54 9.95 5.17
C GLU A 240 -8.89 9.72 5.83
N ARG A 241 -9.03 10.11 7.11
CA ARG A 241 -10.26 9.91 7.87
C ARG A 241 -11.40 10.74 7.30
N GLU A 242 -11.13 11.98 6.92
CA GLU A 242 -12.14 12.82 6.25
C GLU A 242 -12.61 12.20 4.93
N CYS A 243 -11.69 11.62 4.14
CA CYS A 243 -12.02 10.91 2.90
C CYS A 243 -12.93 9.70 3.17
N ALA A 244 -12.54 8.86 4.13
CA ALA A 244 -13.30 7.68 4.53
C ALA A 244 -14.71 8.05 4.99
N ASN A 245 -14.83 9.02 5.89
CA ASN A 245 -16.11 9.49 6.40
C ASN A 245 -16.99 10.08 5.29
N SER A 246 -16.40 10.80 4.33
CA SER A 246 -17.15 11.37 3.21
C SER A 246 -17.75 10.27 2.33
N ILE A 247 -16.99 9.20 2.04
CA ILE A 247 -17.49 8.07 1.27
C ILE A 247 -18.51 7.24 2.04
N GLU A 248 -18.25 6.96 3.33
CA GLU A 248 -19.22 6.27 4.20
C GLU A 248 -20.55 7.01 4.26
N SER A 249 -20.54 8.35 4.35
CA SER A 249 -21.77 9.15 4.36
C SER A 249 -22.57 9.02 3.06
N ILE A 250 -21.90 8.86 1.90
CA ILE A 250 -22.59 8.66 0.63
C ILE A 250 -23.20 7.27 0.54
N VAL A 251 -22.46 6.25 1.00
CA VAL A 251 -22.89 4.84 0.93
C VAL A 251 -24.02 4.55 1.92
N TYR A 252 -23.98 5.11 3.13
CA TYR A 252 -24.87 4.74 4.23
C TYR A 252 -25.85 5.83 4.66
N ASP A 253 -25.47 7.10 4.57
CA ASP A 253 -26.24 8.22 5.14
C ASP A 253 -26.92 9.09 4.09
N GLN A 254 -27.01 8.61 2.83
CA GLN A 254 -27.57 9.36 1.69
C GLN A 254 -26.85 10.70 1.43
N GLY A 255 -25.56 10.79 1.77
CA GLY A 255 -24.73 11.94 1.48
C GLY A 255 -24.67 12.25 -0.02
N SER A 256 -24.43 13.53 -0.36
CA SER A 256 -24.34 13.96 -1.76
C SER A 256 -22.97 13.67 -2.38
N PRO A 257 -22.90 13.05 -3.58
CA PRO A 257 -21.66 12.96 -4.36
C PRO A 257 -20.98 14.31 -4.59
N ASP A 258 -21.75 15.41 -4.68
CA ASP A 258 -21.19 16.75 -4.91
C ASP A 258 -20.41 17.28 -3.71
N CYS A 259 -20.79 16.88 -2.49
CA CYS A 259 -20.01 17.19 -1.29
C CYS A 259 -18.64 16.51 -1.30
N TYR A 260 -18.58 15.25 -1.77
CA TYR A 260 -17.32 14.53 -1.95
C TYR A 260 -16.47 15.14 -3.07
N GLU A 261 -17.07 15.53 -4.19
CA GLU A 261 -16.37 16.23 -5.27
C GLU A 261 -15.76 17.55 -4.79
N ALA A 262 -16.51 18.34 -4.02
CA ALA A 262 -16.03 19.58 -3.42
C ALA A 262 -14.88 19.32 -2.44
N TRP A 263 -15.00 18.30 -1.59
CA TRP A 263 -13.94 17.88 -0.68
C TRP A 263 -12.67 17.49 -1.43
N LEU A 264 -12.79 16.68 -2.50
CA LEU A 264 -11.66 16.28 -3.34
C LEU A 264 -10.93 17.48 -3.92
N LYS A 265 -11.65 18.39 -4.58
CA LYS A 265 -11.07 19.60 -5.18
C LYS A 265 -10.36 20.48 -4.16
N TYR A 266 -10.95 20.61 -2.97
CA TYR A 266 -10.38 21.43 -1.90
C TYR A 266 -9.16 20.78 -1.23
N ARG A 267 -9.20 19.47 -0.97
CA ARG A 267 -8.14 18.75 -0.25
C ARG A 267 -6.98 18.32 -1.13
N TYR A 268 -7.21 18.08 -2.42
CA TYR A 268 -6.19 17.59 -3.34
C TYR A 268 -4.85 18.37 -3.28
N PRO A 269 -4.81 19.71 -3.47
CA PRO A 269 -3.55 20.44 -3.44
C PRO A 269 -2.88 20.39 -2.07
N VAL A 270 -3.67 20.38 -0.98
CA VAL A 270 -3.15 20.31 0.38
C VAL A 270 -2.52 18.95 0.63
N VAL A 271 -3.20 17.86 0.28
CA VAL A 271 -2.73 16.48 0.48
C VAL A 271 -1.47 16.20 -0.34
N VAL A 272 -1.44 16.58 -1.62
CA VAL A 272 -0.26 16.42 -2.48
C VAL A 272 0.94 17.17 -1.91
N ARG A 273 0.74 18.42 -1.46
CA ARG A 273 1.80 19.20 -0.81
C ARG A 273 2.29 18.54 0.48
N GLN A 274 1.39 18.08 1.34
CA GLN A 274 1.79 17.40 2.58
C GLN A 274 2.54 16.09 2.30
N ALA A 275 2.12 15.32 1.29
CA ALA A 275 2.84 14.11 0.86
C ALA A 275 4.27 14.41 0.41
N ARG A 276 4.48 15.51 -0.33
CA ARG A 276 5.82 15.98 -0.71
C ARG A 276 6.66 16.38 0.50
N VAL A 277 6.09 17.17 1.41
CA VAL A 277 6.77 17.59 2.66
C VAL A 277 7.17 16.37 3.49
N TYR A 278 6.25 15.41 3.63
CA TYR A 278 6.46 14.17 4.36
C TYR A 278 7.60 13.33 3.77
N ALA A 279 7.63 13.13 2.45
CA ALA A 279 8.72 12.42 1.79
C ALA A 279 10.08 13.12 1.96
N SER A 280 10.14 14.43 1.71
CA SER A 280 11.38 15.21 1.88
C SER A 280 11.88 15.22 3.33
N GLY A 281 10.96 15.25 4.28
CA GLY A 281 11.26 15.21 5.69
C GLY A 281 11.89 13.88 6.12
N TRP A 282 11.31 12.74 5.71
CA TRP A 282 11.91 11.43 5.95
C TRP A 282 13.26 11.24 5.27
N ARG A 283 13.48 11.81 4.07
CA ARG A 283 14.80 11.81 3.42
C ARG A 283 15.89 12.40 4.33
N ARG A 284 15.60 13.55 4.98
CA ARG A 284 16.52 14.25 5.88
C ARG A 284 16.74 13.53 7.20
N ILE A 285 15.68 12.91 7.73
CA ILE A 285 15.77 12.09 8.95
C ILE A 285 16.65 10.88 8.67
N LEU A 286 16.44 10.18 7.56
CA LEU A 286 17.29 9.06 7.18
C LEU A 286 18.73 9.48 6.94
N ASP A 287 19.00 10.63 6.32
CA ASP A 287 20.37 11.17 6.18
C ASP A 287 21.08 11.28 7.53
N SER A 288 20.37 11.66 8.60
CA SER A 288 20.98 11.83 9.92
C SER A 288 21.37 10.54 10.64
N ILE A 289 20.94 9.38 10.14
CA ILE A 289 21.21 8.07 10.75
C ILE A 289 21.98 7.12 9.82
N VAL A 290 22.41 7.56 8.62
CA VAL A 290 23.11 6.69 7.65
C VAL A 290 24.40 6.14 8.24
N ASP A 291 25.19 7.00 8.89
CA ASP A 291 26.49 6.62 9.43
C ASP A 291 26.34 5.56 10.53
N ASP A 292 25.29 5.66 11.37
CA ASP A 292 24.96 4.69 12.42
C ASP A 292 24.51 3.33 11.86
N VAL A 293 24.03 3.27 10.62
CA VAL A 293 23.60 2.01 9.98
C VAL A 293 24.77 1.29 9.30
N LEU A 294 25.78 2.03 8.83
CA LEU A 294 26.89 1.50 8.05
C LEU A 294 28.13 1.14 8.89
N HIS A 295 28.13 1.45 10.19
CA HIS A 295 29.27 1.30 11.10
C HIS A 295 28.89 0.68 12.45
#